data_AF-A0A7G4RG51-F1
#
_entry.id   AF-A0A7G4RG51-F1
#
_cell.length_a   1.000
_cell.length_b   1.000
_cell.length_c   1.000
_cell.angle_alpha   90.00
_cell.angle_beta   90.00
_cell.angle_gamma   90.00
#
_symmetry.space_group_name_H-M   'P 1'
#
loop_
_entity.id
_entity.type
_entity.pdbx_description
1 polymer ?
#
loop_
_entity_poly.entity_id
_entity_poly.type
_entity_poly.pdbx_seq_one_letter_code
_entity_poly.pdbx_strand_id
1 'polypeptide(L)'
;MIIVSPCKGPGNCGFHIILISLLYLVIKSKTEPELLKEINNSEVLGEILSQLQDKSLKSQKNVDILNDQINQMISAKTSCFDFFSTMTEAMKKNFLKSDWLNNLVKNTLLAADWYFIPNNPYLNSEALQNLADKIKKHLFLSRTSIFEMNDEDSFKLVKNYLSSIDKSFFDELVKKVTFEIYGTRSAWLDYDFLTKVNEALFPNSKILFSKKWINLYNNASDDHWSLSIEKEDETLMVLKQAIENFIEVSTCNKTIEFIPFL
;
A
#
# COMPACT_ATOMS: atom_id res chain seq x y z
N MET A 1 19.05 -6.33 -14.56
CA MET A 1 17.98 -5.84 -13.68
C MET A 1 17.98 -6.65 -12.40
N ILE A 2 17.85 -5.97 -11.27
CA ILE A 2 17.90 -6.56 -9.94
C ILE A 2 16.52 -6.46 -9.31
N ILE A 3 16.05 -7.57 -8.78
CA ILE A 3 14.79 -7.66 -8.07
C ILE A 3 15.08 -7.66 -6.58
N VAL A 4 14.50 -6.70 -5.86
CA VAL A 4 14.55 -6.58 -4.40
C VAL A 4 13.16 -6.85 -3.86
N SER A 5 13.03 -7.86 -3.01
CA SER A 5 11.75 -8.26 -2.43
C SER A 5 11.87 -8.28 -0.91
N PRO A 6 10.90 -7.78 -0.12
CA PRO A 6 10.91 -8.03 1.31
C PRO A 6 10.82 -9.54 1.56
N CYS A 7 11.40 -10.06 2.65
CA CYS A 7 11.21 -11.46 3.00
C CYS A 7 9.72 -11.79 3.15
N LYS A 8 9.29 -12.98 2.70
CA LYS A 8 7.89 -13.42 2.81
C LYS A 8 7.51 -13.46 4.30
N GLY A 9 6.48 -12.69 4.67
CA GLY A 9 6.04 -12.49 6.06
C GLY A 9 4.52 -12.25 6.15
N PRO A 10 3.96 -12.08 7.36
CA PRO A 10 2.53 -12.25 7.62
C PRO A 10 1.61 -11.11 7.12
N GLY A 11 1.97 -10.40 6.04
CA GLY A 11 1.04 -9.56 5.26
C GLY A 11 1.25 -8.03 5.29
N ASN A 12 2.42 -7.52 5.66
CA ASN A 12 2.78 -6.10 5.49
C ASN A 12 3.68 -5.86 4.26
N CYS A 13 3.78 -6.84 3.34
CA CYS A 13 4.70 -6.78 2.21
C CYS A 13 4.51 -5.52 1.34
N GLY A 14 3.27 -5.05 1.17
CA GLY A 14 2.99 -3.80 0.47
C GLY A 14 3.52 -2.56 1.21
N PHE A 15 3.38 -2.47 2.53
CA PHE A 15 3.97 -1.35 3.29
C PHE A 15 5.50 -1.43 3.28
N HIS A 16 6.04 -2.63 3.42
CA HIS A 16 7.49 -2.86 3.36
C HIS A 16 8.07 -2.44 2.01
N ILE A 17 7.36 -2.66 0.89
CA ILE A 17 7.84 -2.23 -0.43
C ILE A 17 7.95 -0.72 -0.52
N ILE A 18 7.00 0.01 0.06
CA ILE A 18 7.04 1.48 0.12
C ILE A 18 8.24 1.93 0.95
N LEU A 19 8.49 1.29 2.10
CA LEU A 19 9.62 1.63 2.97
C LEU A 19 10.96 1.31 2.31
N ILE A 20 11.10 0.16 1.66
CA ILE A 20 12.32 -0.20 0.91
C ILE A 20 12.56 0.81 -0.22
N SER A 21 11.52 1.15 -0.99
CA SER A 21 11.61 2.20 -2.02
C SER A 21 12.07 3.52 -1.41
N LEU A 22 11.48 3.95 -0.30
CA LEU A 22 11.83 5.19 0.37
C LEU A 22 13.30 5.21 0.82
N LEU A 23 13.77 4.14 1.47
CA LEU A 23 15.17 4.02 1.91
C LEU A 23 16.12 4.06 0.71
N TYR A 24 15.81 3.36 -0.39
CA TYR A 24 16.60 3.41 -1.61
C TYR A 24 16.69 4.84 -2.15
N LEU A 25 15.55 5.55 -2.28
CA LEU A 25 15.52 6.92 -2.81
C LEU A 25 16.28 7.90 -1.91
N VAL A 26 16.23 7.72 -0.59
CA VAL A 26 17.01 8.55 0.35
C VAL A 26 18.50 8.36 0.14
N ILE A 27 18.98 7.13 -0.03
CA ILE A 27 20.39 6.88 -0.32
C ILE A 27 20.75 7.48 -1.69
N LYS A 28 19.88 7.30 -2.69
CA LYS A 28 20.08 7.81 -4.06
C LYS A 28 20.09 9.34 -4.12
N SER A 29 19.36 10.01 -3.22
CA SER A 29 19.26 11.46 -3.16
C SER A 29 20.61 12.17 -2.91
N LYS A 30 21.63 11.45 -2.41
CA LYS A 30 23.00 11.96 -2.27
C LYS A 30 23.62 12.37 -3.62
N THR A 31 23.22 11.72 -4.71
CA THR A 31 23.72 11.99 -6.06
C THR A 31 22.64 12.56 -7.00
N GLU A 32 21.40 12.68 -6.53
CA GLU A 32 20.25 13.15 -7.30
C GLU A 32 19.53 14.29 -6.53
N PRO A 33 19.88 15.57 -6.78
CA PRO A 33 19.34 16.72 -6.04
C PRO A 33 17.82 16.87 -6.15
N GLU A 34 17.23 16.44 -7.27
CA GLU A 34 15.78 16.44 -7.45
C GLU A 34 15.07 15.49 -6.48
N LEU A 35 15.61 14.29 -6.23
CA LEU A 35 15.06 13.38 -5.22
C LEU A 35 15.15 13.98 -3.83
N LEU A 36 16.29 14.61 -3.50
CA LEU A 36 16.47 15.25 -2.21
C LEU A 36 15.42 16.32 -1.96
N LYS A 37 15.12 17.14 -2.98
CA LYS A 37 14.09 18.18 -2.91
C LYS A 37 12.70 17.58 -2.74
N GLU A 38 12.33 16.60 -3.57
CA GLU A 38 11.01 15.96 -3.51
C GLU A 38 10.75 15.28 -2.15
N ILE A 39 11.72 14.52 -1.63
CA ILE A 39 11.59 13.82 -0.35
C ILE A 39 11.40 14.82 0.80
N ASN A 40 12.15 15.93 0.81
CA ASN A 40 12.06 16.94 1.86
C ASN A 40 10.83 17.84 1.77
N ASN A 41 10.22 17.96 0.59
CA ASN A 41 8.99 18.74 0.40
C ASN A 41 7.72 17.96 0.78
N SER A 42 7.83 16.66 1.06
CA SER A 42 6.67 15.85 1.49
C SER A 42 6.28 16.16 2.94
N GLU A 43 5.20 16.92 3.10
CA GLU A 43 4.60 17.21 4.41
C GLU A 43 4.06 15.94 5.06
N VAL A 44 3.35 15.10 4.30
CA VAL A 44 2.78 13.83 4.79
C VAL A 44 3.86 12.88 5.29
N LEU A 45 4.99 12.77 4.57
CA LEU A 45 6.13 12.00 5.04
C LEU A 45 6.71 12.60 6.33
N GLY A 46 6.82 13.93 6.41
CA GLY A 46 7.27 14.61 7.63
C GLY A 46 6.38 14.31 8.84
N GLU A 47 5.06 14.30 8.66
CA GLU A 47 4.11 13.91 9.71
C GLU A 47 4.29 12.45 10.15
N ILE A 48 4.50 11.53 9.20
CA ILE A 48 4.75 10.12 9.51
C ILE A 48 6.07 9.98 10.29
N LEU A 49 7.15 10.63 9.82
CA LEU A 49 8.47 10.58 10.43
C LEU A 49 8.52 11.22 11.81
N SER A 50 7.65 12.20 12.10
CA SER A 50 7.55 12.80 13.43
C SER A 50 7.21 11.80 14.55
N GLN A 51 6.67 10.63 14.20
CA GLN A 51 6.40 9.54 15.15
C GLN A 51 7.66 8.76 15.52
N LEU A 52 8.72 8.84 14.71
CA LEU A 52 10.03 8.24 15.00
C LEU A 52 10.93 9.16 15.82
N GLN A 53 10.65 10.46 15.83
CA GLN A 53 11.50 11.44 16.48
C GLN A 53 11.19 11.55 17.98
N ASP A 54 12.25 11.74 18.76
CA ASP A 54 12.09 12.30 20.10
C ASP A 54 11.55 13.74 19.96
N LYS A 55 10.52 14.06 20.74
CA LYS A 55 9.74 15.32 20.61
C LYS A 55 10.57 16.59 20.82
N SER A 56 11.81 16.43 21.27
CA SER A 56 12.82 17.47 21.48
C SER A 56 13.48 17.95 20.17
N LEU A 57 13.41 17.18 19.07
CA LEU A 57 14.06 17.50 17.79
C LEU A 57 13.06 18.06 16.78
N LYS A 58 12.63 19.32 16.98
CA LYS A 58 11.81 20.04 15.98
C LYS A 58 12.72 20.62 14.90
N SER A 59 12.50 20.18 13.65
CA SER A 59 13.12 20.66 12.39
C SER A 59 14.31 19.86 11.81
N GLN A 60 14.18 18.53 11.73
CA GLN A 60 15.06 17.74 10.85
C GLN A 60 14.39 17.54 9.49
N LYS A 61 15.14 17.68 8.39
CA LYS A 61 14.64 17.37 7.04
C LYS A 61 14.32 15.87 6.93
N ASN A 62 13.30 15.48 6.17
CA ASN A 62 12.90 14.07 6.00
C ASN A 62 14.07 13.15 5.62
N VAL A 63 14.91 13.61 4.69
CA VAL A 63 16.12 12.88 4.24
C VAL A 63 17.11 12.65 5.40
N ASP A 64 17.26 13.62 6.30
CA ASP A 64 18.20 13.50 7.43
C ASP A 64 17.69 12.48 8.45
N ILE A 65 16.38 12.48 8.72
CA ILE A 65 15.74 11.52 9.62
C ILE A 65 15.93 10.10 9.09
N LEU A 66 15.62 9.90 7.80
CA LEU A 66 15.73 8.59 7.17
C LEU A 66 17.19 8.12 7.06
N ASN A 67 18.14 9.01 6.76
CA ASN A 67 19.56 8.66 6.77
C ASN A 67 20.06 8.29 8.17
N ASP A 68 19.60 8.97 9.21
CA ASP A 68 19.91 8.60 10.58
C ASP A 68 19.41 7.19 10.91
N GLN A 69 18.17 6.86 10.53
CA GLN A 69 17.63 5.50 10.69
C GLN A 69 18.44 4.46 9.91
N ILE A 70 18.87 4.74 8.68
CA ILE A 70 19.75 3.87 7.90
C ILE A 70 21.06 3.63 8.66
N ASN A 71 21.70 4.68 9.18
CA ASN A 71 22.94 4.56 9.93
C ASN A 71 22.76 3.79 11.25
N GLN A 72 21.63 3.97 11.93
CA GLN A 72 21.28 3.20 13.13
C GLN A 72 21.11 1.71 12.82
N MET A 73 20.46 1.37 11.70
CA MET A 73 20.31 -0.02 11.24
C MET A 73 21.67 -0.64 10.87
N ILE A 74 22.50 0.07 10.10
CA ILE A 74 23.86 -0.39 9.74
C ILE A 74 24.72 -0.61 10.99
N SER A 75 24.57 0.26 12.00
CA SER A 75 25.30 0.16 13.27
C SER A 75 24.67 -0.81 14.28
N ALA A 76 23.62 -1.55 13.89
CA ALA A 76 22.84 -2.44 14.75
C ALA A 76 22.28 -1.80 16.04
N LYS A 77 22.08 -0.47 16.04
CA LYS A 77 21.46 0.27 17.16
C LYS A 77 19.94 0.19 17.16
N THR A 78 19.36 -0.03 15.98
CA THR A 78 17.92 -0.21 15.77
C THR A 78 17.73 -1.38 14.82
N SER A 79 16.81 -2.28 15.12
CA SER A 79 16.53 -3.39 14.22
C SER A 79 15.69 -2.92 13.03
N CYS A 80 15.94 -3.50 11.85
CA CYS A 80 15.11 -3.23 10.68
C CYS A 80 13.64 -3.60 10.92
N PHE A 81 13.38 -4.64 11.70
CA PHE A 81 12.02 -5.02 12.11
C PHE A 81 11.31 -3.89 12.85
N ASP A 82 11.98 -3.31 13.85
CA ASP A 82 11.39 -2.26 14.69
C ASP A 82 11.12 -1.00 13.88
N PHE A 83 12.06 -0.62 13.00
CA PHE A 83 11.86 0.50 12.08
C PHE A 83 10.66 0.27 11.14
N PHE A 84 10.59 -0.90 10.49
CA PHE A 84 9.52 -1.21 9.53
C PHE A 84 8.16 -1.32 10.22
N SER A 85 8.10 -1.94 11.39
CA SER A 85 6.90 -2.05 12.22
C SER A 85 6.40 -0.67 12.64
N THR A 86 7.28 0.16 13.20
CA THR A 86 6.91 1.51 13.67
C THR A 86 6.46 2.40 12.52
N MET A 87 7.18 2.38 11.39
CA MET A 87 6.80 3.14 10.21
C MET A 87 5.50 2.66 9.58
N THR A 88 5.28 1.35 9.51
CA THR A 88 4.03 0.78 9.00
C THR A 88 2.84 1.25 9.83
N GLU A 89 2.93 1.18 11.15
CA GLU A 89 1.86 1.65 12.04
C GLU A 89 1.65 3.17 11.96
N ALA A 90 2.73 3.95 11.82
CA ALA A 90 2.65 5.39 11.61
C ALA A 90 1.94 5.74 10.29
N MET A 91 2.26 5.01 9.20
CA MET A 91 1.60 5.14 7.90
C MET A 91 0.13 4.78 7.98
N LYS A 92 -0.22 3.62 8.54
CA LYS A 92 -1.62 3.20 8.74
C LYS A 92 -2.41 4.26 9.50
N LYS A 93 -1.88 4.74 10.62
CA LYS A 93 -2.53 5.77 11.44
C LYS A 93 -2.73 7.09 10.68
N ASN A 94 -1.79 7.48 9.83
CA ASN A 94 -1.93 8.67 9.00
C ASN A 94 -3.00 8.44 7.90
N PHE A 95 -2.91 7.34 7.15
CA PHE A 95 -3.82 7.05 6.05
C PHE A 95 -5.26 6.81 6.49
N LEU A 96 -5.49 6.19 7.66
CA LEU A 96 -6.83 6.02 8.22
C LEU A 96 -7.55 7.35 8.52
N LYS A 97 -6.79 8.43 8.73
CA LYS A 97 -7.35 9.79 8.93
C LYS A 97 -7.57 10.54 7.62
N SER A 98 -7.09 10.00 6.51
CA SER A 98 -7.16 10.66 5.21
C SER A 98 -8.50 10.44 4.52
N ASP A 99 -8.95 11.44 3.78
CA ASP A 99 -10.16 11.31 2.97
C ASP A 99 -9.95 10.39 1.76
N TRP A 100 -8.73 10.34 1.21
CA TRP A 100 -8.47 9.55 0.00
C TRP A 100 -8.67 8.05 0.24
N LEU A 101 -8.26 7.52 1.40
CA LEU A 101 -8.41 6.10 1.70
C LEU A 101 -9.87 5.74 1.92
N ASN A 102 -10.61 6.58 2.64
CA ASN A 102 -12.06 6.42 2.79
C ASN A 102 -12.77 6.50 1.43
N ASN A 103 -12.37 7.42 0.55
CA ASN A 103 -12.91 7.55 -0.80
C ASN A 103 -12.56 6.34 -1.69
N LEU A 104 -11.34 5.80 -1.57
CA LEU A 104 -10.93 4.57 -2.26
C LEU A 104 -11.86 3.42 -1.88
N VAL A 105 -12.00 3.14 -0.58
CA VAL A 105 -12.88 2.08 -0.08
C VAL A 105 -14.33 2.34 -0.49
N LYS A 106 -14.82 3.56 -0.35
CA LYS A 106 -16.17 3.95 -0.78
C LYS A 106 -16.43 3.61 -2.25
N ASN A 107 -15.50 3.97 -3.12
CA ASN A 107 -15.61 3.69 -4.55
C ASN A 107 -15.54 2.18 -4.83
N THR A 108 -14.63 1.45 -4.17
CA THR A 108 -14.57 -0.02 -4.27
C THR A 108 -15.88 -0.66 -3.86
N LEU A 109 -16.49 -0.20 -2.75
CA LEU A 109 -17.76 -0.74 -2.29
C LEU A 109 -18.89 -0.47 -3.29
N LEU A 110 -18.99 0.76 -3.81
CA LEU A 110 -19.98 1.15 -4.81
C LEU A 110 -19.78 0.46 -6.18
N ALA A 111 -18.56 0.06 -6.51
CA ALA A 111 -18.25 -0.68 -7.73
C ALA A 111 -18.88 -2.09 -7.73
N ALA A 112 -19.19 -2.65 -6.56
CA ALA A 112 -19.83 -3.96 -6.36
C ALA A 112 -19.02 -5.20 -6.81
N ASP A 113 -17.91 -5.04 -7.53
CA ASP A 113 -17.07 -6.14 -8.01
C ASP A 113 -16.60 -7.07 -6.88
N TRP A 114 -16.37 -6.49 -5.69
CA TRP A 114 -15.94 -7.22 -4.50
C TRP A 114 -16.90 -8.33 -4.05
N TYR A 115 -18.20 -8.20 -4.37
CA TYR A 115 -19.23 -9.18 -4.00
C TYR A 115 -19.19 -10.45 -4.87
N PHE A 116 -18.69 -10.34 -6.12
CA PHE A 116 -18.74 -11.42 -7.10
C PHE A 116 -17.41 -12.17 -7.25
N ILE A 117 -16.32 -11.65 -6.68
CA ILE A 117 -15.00 -12.29 -6.72
C ILE A 117 -14.95 -13.42 -5.66
N PRO A 118 -14.78 -14.69 -6.06
CA PRO A 118 -14.59 -15.78 -5.12
C PRO A 118 -13.32 -15.58 -4.29
N ASN A 119 -13.37 -15.89 -2.99
CA ASN A 119 -12.24 -15.74 -2.07
C ASN A 119 -11.65 -14.31 -1.99
N ASN A 120 -12.47 -13.30 -2.28
CA ASN A 120 -12.00 -11.92 -2.20
C ASN A 120 -11.48 -11.61 -0.77
N PRO A 121 -10.22 -11.18 -0.59
CA PRO A 121 -9.67 -10.87 0.72
C PRO A 121 -10.43 -9.75 1.45
N TYR A 122 -11.12 -8.85 0.72
CA TYR A 122 -12.02 -7.86 1.28
C TYR A 122 -13.21 -8.53 2.02
N LEU A 123 -13.70 -9.69 1.55
CA LEU A 123 -14.78 -10.46 2.20
C LEU A 123 -14.34 -11.16 3.49
N ASN A 124 -13.07 -11.08 3.90
CA ASN A 124 -12.69 -11.48 5.25
C ASN A 124 -13.10 -10.43 6.30
N SER A 125 -13.51 -9.22 5.90
CA SER A 125 -14.07 -8.20 6.81
C SER A 125 -15.44 -8.64 7.30
N GLU A 126 -15.65 -8.62 8.62
CA GLU A 126 -16.94 -8.95 9.22
C GLU A 126 -18.02 -7.94 8.76
N ALA A 127 -17.62 -6.68 8.63
CA ALA A 127 -18.50 -5.63 8.11
C ALA A 127 -18.96 -5.92 6.67
N LEU A 128 -18.07 -6.41 5.80
CA LEU A 128 -18.43 -6.77 4.43
C LEU A 128 -19.23 -8.06 4.33
N GLN A 129 -18.94 -9.06 5.16
CA GLN A 129 -19.76 -10.28 5.24
C GLN A 129 -21.20 -9.95 5.63
N ASN A 130 -21.37 -9.10 6.65
CA ASN A 130 -22.69 -8.63 7.08
C ASN A 130 -23.43 -7.84 5.98
N LEU A 131 -22.72 -7.02 5.21
CA LEU A 131 -23.29 -6.33 4.05
C LEU A 131 -23.68 -7.32 2.94
N ALA A 132 -22.82 -8.28 2.62
CA ALA A 132 -23.09 -9.31 1.61
C ALA A 132 -24.34 -10.14 1.97
N ASP A 133 -24.51 -10.51 3.25
CA ASP A 133 -25.71 -11.20 3.73
C ASP A 133 -26.98 -10.36 3.60
N LYS A 134 -26.88 -9.04 3.87
CA LYS A 134 -28.01 -8.11 3.67
C LYS A 134 -28.39 -7.98 2.19
N ILE A 135 -27.40 -7.86 1.31
CA ILE A 135 -27.57 -7.87 -0.15
C ILE A 135 -28.26 -9.17 -0.56
N LYS A 136 -27.71 -10.32 -0.18
CA LYS A 136 -28.27 -11.64 -0.51
C LYS A 136 -29.72 -11.79 -0.05
N LYS A 137 -30.04 -11.37 1.18
CA LYS A 137 -31.42 -11.35 1.69
C LYS A 137 -32.32 -10.44 0.86
N HIS A 138 -31.87 -9.25 0.50
CA HIS A 138 -32.63 -8.32 -0.33
C HIS A 138 -32.93 -8.91 -1.71
N LEU A 139 -31.92 -9.49 -2.38
CA LEU A 139 -32.07 -10.16 -3.67
C LEU A 139 -33.01 -11.37 -3.60
N PHE A 140 -32.97 -12.13 -2.50
CA PHE A 140 -33.86 -13.28 -2.29
C PHE A 140 -35.32 -12.87 -2.06
N LEU A 141 -35.55 -11.69 -1.47
CA LEU A 141 -36.88 -11.13 -1.25
C LEU A 141 -37.45 -10.46 -2.52
N SER A 142 -36.60 -9.95 -3.42
CA SER A 142 -37.04 -9.29 -4.67
C SER A 142 -37.50 -10.25 -5.78
N ARG A 143 -37.48 -11.56 -5.54
CA ARG A 143 -38.00 -12.68 -6.37
C ARG A 143 -38.45 -12.32 -7.81
N THR A 144 -37.48 -12.31 -8.72
CA THR A 144 -37.55 -13.15 -9.93
C THR A 144 -36.62 -14.34 -9.69
N SER A 145 -36.92 -15.51 -10.23
CA SER A 145 -36.15 -16.75 -10.09
C SER A 145 -34.64 -16.51 -10.10
N ILE A 146 -33.99 -16.53 -8.92
CA ILE A 146 -32.52 -16.42 -8.79
C ILE A 146 -31.81 -17.50 -9.64
N PHE A 147 -32.52 -18.57 -9.98
CA PHE A 147 -32.05 -19.65 -10.84
C PHE A 147 -31.99 -19.31 -12.34
N GLU A 148 -32.44 -18.12 -12.76
CA GLU A 148 -32.46 -17.70 -14.18
C GLU A 148 -31.84 -16.31 -14.43
N MET A 149 -31.39 -15.61 -13.40
CA MET A 149 -30.70 -14.31 -13.60
C MET A 149 -29.28 -14.54 -14.09
N ASN A 150 -28.92 -13.87 -15.18
CA ASN A 150 -27.52 -13.82 -15.61
C ASN A 150 -26.68 -12.96 -14.64
N ASP A 151 -25.36 -13.06 -14.76
CA ASP A 151 -24.42 -12.35 -13.89
C ASP A 151 -24.56 -10.82 -13.98
N GLU A 152 -24.92 -10.29 -15.16
CA GLU A 152 -25.06 -8.85 -15.38
C GLU A 152 -26.28 -8.26 -14.65
N ASP A 153 -27.39 -8.96 -14.64
CA ASP A 153 -28.60 -8.54 -13.93
C ASP A 153 -28.40 -8.63 -12.41
N SER A 154 -27.70 -9.68 -11.96
CA SER A 154 -27.29 -9.82 -10.56
C SER A 154 -26.38 -8.65 -10.14
N PHE A 155 -25.41 -8.28 -10.97
CA PHE A 155 -24.51 -7.16 -10.75
C PHE A 155 -25.26 -5.82 -10.65
N LYS A 156 -26.20 -5.56 -11.56
CA LYS A 156 -27.05 -4.35 -11.54
C LYS A 156 -27.88 -4.26 -10.26
N LEU A 157 -28.48 -5.37 -9.82
CA LEU A 157 -29.26 -5.38 -8.59
C LEU A 157 -28.42 -5.07 -7.35
N VAL A 158 -27.19 -5.61 -7.27
CA VAL A 158 -26.27 -5.28 -6.16
C VAL A 158 -25.92 -3.80 -6.16
N LYS A 159 -25.56 -3.22 -7.32
CA LYS A 159 -25.29 -1.78 -7.43
C LYS A 159 -26.49 -0.91 -7.04
N ASN A 160 -27.69 -1.30 -7.46
CA ASN A 160 -28.91 -0.61 -7.09
C ASN A 160 -29.17 -0.68 -5.58
N TYR A 161 -28.98 -1.85 -4.97
CA TYR A 161 -29.11 -2.00 -3.53
C TYR A 161 -28.12 -1.10 -2.79
N LEU A 162 -26.84 -1.14 -3.15
CA LEU A 162 -25.81 -0.29 -2.53
C LEU A 162 -26.13 1.20 -2.63
N SER A 163 -26.65 1.64 -3.78
CA SER A 163 -27.07 3.03 -4.01
C SER A 163 -28.32 3.43 -3.21
N SER A 164 -29.11 2.45 -2.76
CA SER A 164 -30.34 2.64 -1.96
C SER A 164 -30.10 2.66 -0.45
N ILE A 165 -28.91 2.24 0.00
CA ILE A 165 -28.54 2.24 1.42
C ILE A 165 -28.47 3.68 1.92
N ASP A 166 -28.94 3.90 3.16
CA ASP A 166 -28.81 5.19 3.82
C ASP A 166 -27.35 5.68 3.83
N LYS A 167 -27.15 6.94 3.43
CA LYS A 167 -25.81 7.53 3.27
C LYS A 167 -25.02 7.54 4.58
N SER A 168 -25.66 7.83 5.71
CA SER A 168 -24.96 7.88 7.00
C SER A 168 -24.49 6.49 7.43
N PHE A 169 -25.36 5.48 7.26
CA PHE A 169 -24.98 4.08 7.48
C PHE A 169 -23.86 3.64 6.53
N PHE A 170 -23.92 4.03 5.25
CA PHE A 170 -22.90 3.68 4.27
C PHE A 170 -21.54 4.30 4.61
N ASP A 171 -21.51 5.58 5.00
CA ASP A 171 -20.28 6.27 5.39
C ASP A 171 -19.67 5.65 6.69
N GLU A 172 -20.49 5.20 7.64
CA GLU A 172 -20.02 4.44 8.81
C GLU A 172 -19.46 3.06 8.44
N LEU A 173 -20.13 2.35 7.53
CA LEU A 173 -19.65 1.09 7.00
C LEU A 173 -18.29 1.24 6.32
N VAL A 174 -18.13 2.28 5.48
CA VAL A 174 -16.85 2.60 4.82
C VAL A 174 -15.74 2.76 5.85
N LYS A 175 -15.97 3.53 6.93
CA LYS A 175 -14.98 3.71 7.99
C LYS A 175 -14.61 2.39 8.68
N LYS A 176 -15.60 1.55 8.98
CA LYS A 176 -15.38 0.25 9.63
C LYS A 176 -14.58 -0.69 8.73
N VAL A 177 -14.94 -0.81 7.45
CA VAL A 177 -14.24 -1.62 6.45
C VAL A 177 -12.81 -1.12 6.25
N THR A 178 -12.64 0.20 6.14
CA THR A 178 -11.31 0.84 6.00
C THR A 178 -10.40 0.48 7.18
N PHE A 179 -10.91 0.56 8.40
CA PHE A 179 -10.16 0.20 9.61
C PHE A 179 -9.83 -1.31 9.68
N GLU A 180 -10.78 -2.18 9.36
CA GLU A 180 -10.56 -3.63 9.38
C GLU A 180 -9.54 -4.09 8.34
N ILE A 181 -9.55 -3.49 7.14
CA ILE A 181 -8.66 -3.90 6.05
C ILE A 181 -7.28 -3.25 6.21
N TYR A 182 -7.21 -1.94 6.37
CA TYR A 182 -5.94 -1.21 6.32
C TYR A 182 -5.37 -0.84 7.69
N GLY A 183 -6.18 -0.92 8.76
CA GLY A 183 -5.78 -0.51 10.10
C GLY A 183 -5.32 -1.65 11.00
N THR A 184 -6.03 -2.78 11.00
CA THR A 184 -5.77 -3.88 11.96
C THR A 184 -5.16 -5.11 11.33
N ARG A 185 -5.36 -5.33 10.04
CA ARG A 185 -4.88 -6.50 9.34
C ARG A 185 -3.62 -6.21 8.55
N SER A 186 -2.81 -7.25 8.44
CA SER A 186 -1.77 -7.34 7.44
C SER A 186 -2.44 -7.56 6.09
N ALA A 187 -2.75 -6.48 5.38
CA ALA A 187 -3.42 -6.55 4.08
C ALA A 187 -2.41 -6.64 2.94
N TRP A 188 -2.70 -7.54 2.00
CA TRP A 188 -2.13 -7.41 0.66
C TRP A 188 -2.66 -6.11 0.06
N LEU A 189 -1.74 -5.20 -0.27
CA LEU A 189 -2.06 -3.91 -0.86
C LEU A 189 -2.00 -4.06 -2.37
N ASP A 190 -3.06 -3.76 -3.09
CA ASP A 190 -3.04 -3.83 -4.56
C ASP A 190 -2.21 -2.69 -5.19
N TYR A 191 -2.02 -2.78 -6.50
CA TYR A 191 -1.26 -1.78 -7.27
C TYR A 191 -1.85 -0.36 -7.13
N ASP A 192 -3.19 -0.26 -7.12
CA ASP A 192 -3.90 1.02 -7.04
C ASP A 192 -3.67 1.68 -5.68
N PHE A 193 -3.70 0.89 -4.61
CA PHE A 193 -3.34 1.36 -3.28
C PHE A 193 -1.89 1.87 -3.25
N LEU A 194 -0.94 1.10 -3.77
CA LEU A 194 0.47 1.52 -3.79
C LEU A 194 0.67 2.82 -4.58
N THR A 195 -0.03 2.97 -5.71
CA THR A 195 -0.03 4.19 -6.52
C THR A 195 -0.61 5.37 -5.73
N LYS A 196 -1.74 5.16 -5.04
CA LYS A 196 -2.36 6.17 -4.18
C LYS A 196 -1.47 6.58 -3.00
N VAL A 197 -0.71 5.65 -2.42
CA VAL A 197 0.28 5.98 -1.40
C VAL A 197 1.38 6.89 -1.97
N ASN A 198 1.86 6.63 -3.19
CA ASN A 198 2.80 7.56 -3.82
C ASN A 198 2.18 8.95 -4.01
N GLU A 199 0.95 9.04 -4.51
CA GLU A 199 0.25 10.34 -4.66
C GLU A 199 0.03 11.04 -3.33
N ALA A 200 -0.26 10.31 -2.25
CA ALA A 200 -0.45 10.86 -0.92
C ALA A 200 0.87 11.37 -0.33
N LEU A 201 1.96 10.62 -0.48
CA LEU A 201 3.27 11.01 0.03
C LEU A 201 3.90 12.10 -0.84
N PHE A 202 3.73 12.03 -2.15
CA PHE A 202 4.38 12.92 -3.12
C PHE A 202 3.36 13.42 -4.16
N PRO A 203 2.48 14.37 -3.82
CA PRO A 203 1.38 14.80 -4.71
C PRO A 203 1.83 15.32 -6.08
N ASN A 204 3.06 15.84 -6.16
CA ASN A 204 3.61 16.46 -7.36
C ASN A 204 4.60 15.56 -8.11
N SER A 205 4.81 14.31 -7.67
CA SER A 205 5.79 13.43 -8.28
C SER A 205 5.46 11.93 -8.16
N LYS A 206 6.15 11.12 -8.97
CA LYS A 206 5.99 9.66 -9.00
C LYS A 206 7.27 8.94 -8.59
N ILE A 207 7.92 9.42 -7.53
CA ILE A 207 9.28 9.00 -7.21
C ILE A 207 9.36 7.57 -6.64
N LEU A 208 8.36 7.08 -5.89
CA LEU A 208 8.41 5.75 -5.25
C LEU A 208 8.44 4.60 -6.26
N PHE A 209 7.80 4.79 -7.41
CA PHE A 209 7.68 3.80 -8.49
C PHE A 209 7.94 4.43 -9.87
N SER A 210 9.05 5.16 -10.00
CA SER A 210 9.49 5.78 -11.25
C SER A 210 10.34 4.84 -12.10
N LYS A 211 10.04 4.75 -13.41
CA LYS A 211 10.88 4.06 -14.39
C LYS A 211 12.36 4.47 -14.37
N LYS A 212 12.66 5.69 -13.90
CA LYS A 212 14.02 6.21 -13.78
C LYS A 212 14.83 5.60 -12.62
N TRP A 213 14.20 5.24 -11.50
CA TRP A 213 14.91 4.85 -10.28
C TRP A 213 14.49 3.50 -9.73
N ILE A 214 13.17 3.27 -9.61
CA ILE A 214 12.62 2.06 -9.01
C ILE A 214 11.30 1.73 -9.71
N ASN A 215 11.19 0.52 -10.24
CA ASN A 215 9.95 0.02 -10.80
C ASN A 215 9.26 -0.93 -9.83
N LEU A 216 7.94 -0.80 -9.68
CA LEU A 216 7.17 -1.82 -8.99
C LEU A 216 7.06 -3.06 -9.88
N TYR A 217 7.35 -4.22 -9.31
CA TYR A 217 7.31 -5.52 -9.97
C TYR A 217 6.41 -6.47 -9.19
N ASN A 218 5.47 -7.10 -9.88
CA ASN A 218 4.68 -8.20 -9.34
C ASN A 218 4.99 -9.46 -10.15
N ASN A 219 5.52 -10.49 -9.50
CA ASN A 219 5.56 -11.83 -10.09
C ASN A 219 4.14 -12.39 -9.99
N ALA A 220 3.45 -12.55 -11.12
CA ALA A 220 2.05 -13.00 -11.20
C ALA A 220 1.69 -14.31 -10.45
N SER A 221 2.67 -15.02 -9.89
CA SER A 221 2.51 -16.28 -9.15
C SER A 221 2.71 -16.18 -7.63
N ASP A 222 3.17 -15.05 -7.12
CA ASP A 222 3.42 -14.84 -5.69
C ASP A 222 2.69 -13.56 -5.29
N ASP A 223 1.71 -13.64 -4.38
CA ASP A 223 0.99 -12.48 -3.82
C ASP A 223 1.95 -11.58 -3.00
N HIS A 224 2.94 -10.99 -3.66
CA HIS A 224 4.12 -10.43 -3.03
C HIS A 224 4.80 -9.39 -3.93
N TRP A 225 4.89 -8.16 -3.41
CA TRP A 225 5.49 -7.06 -4.14
C TRP A 225 6.99 -7.13 -4.15
N SER A 226 7.58 -6.74 -5.27
CA SER A 226 9.02 -6.61 -5.44
C SER A 226 9.35 -5.30 -6.15
N LEU A 227 10.59 -4.85 -6.04
CA LEU A 227 11.12 -3.69 -6.73
C LEU A 227 12.13 -4.14 -7.77
N SER A 228 12.05 -3.54 -8.94
CA SER A 228 13.01 -3.68 -10.01
C SER A 228 13.91 -2.45 -10.06
N ILE A 229 15.22 -2.69 -9.94
CA ILE A 229 16.29 -1.70 -9.99
C ILE A 229 17.18 -2.05 -11.21
N GLU A 230 17.59 -1.04 -11.97
CA GLU A 230 18.27 -1.27 -13.26
C GLU A 230 19.58 -2.06 -13.11
N LYS A 231 20.42 -1.67 -12.14
CA LYS A 231 21.74 -2.23 -11.89
C LYS A 231 22.12 -2.20 -10.42
N GLU A 232 23.13 -3.00 -10.06
CA GLU A 232 23.78 -2.89 -8.75
C GLU A 232 24.64 -1.63 -8.75
N ASP A 233 24.47 -0.81 -7.74
CA ASP A 233 25.30 0.36 -7.48
C ASP A 233 25.50 0.53 -5.96
N GLU A 234 26.29 1.53 -5.58
CA GLU A 234 26.56 1.85 -4.18
C GLU A 234 25.27 2.08 -3.37
N THR A 235 24.21 2.59 -4.02
CA THR A 235 22.90 2.79 -3.37
C THR A 235 22.31 1.46 -2.92
N LEU A 236 22.31 0.47 -3.81
CA LEU A 236 21.83 -0.86 -3.48
C LEU A 236 22.73 -1.57 -2.46
N MET A 237 24.05 -1.37 -2.50
CA MET A 237 24.97 -1.96 -1.52
C MET A 237 24.71 -1.43 -0.11
N VAL A 238 24.53 -0.12 0.05
CA VAL A 238 24.20 0.51 1.34
C VAL A 238 22.83 0.03 1.83
N LEU A 239 21.84 -0.07 0.93
CA LEU A 239 20.53 -0.60 1.28
C LEU A 239 20.65 -2.04 1.78
N LYS A 240 21.34 -2.92 1.06
CA LYS A 240 21.59 -4.31 1.48
C LYS A 240 22.24 -4.37 2.86
N GLN A 241 23.24 -3.55 3.13
CA GLN A 241 23.88 -3.50 4.44
C GLN A 241 22.92 -3.07 5.56
N ALA A 242 21.99 -2.15 5.27
CA ALA A 242 21.04 -1.67 6.26
C ALA A 242 19.93 -2.69 6.58
N ILE A 243 19.49 -3.48 5.59
CA ILE A 243 18.30 -4.33 5.69
C ILE A 243 18.54 -5.79 5.25
N GLU A 244 19.78 -6.29 5.35
CA GLU A 244 20.26 -7.57 4.77
C GLU A 244 19.35 -8.77 5.05
N ASN A 245 18.82 -8.88 6.28
CA ASN A 245 17.96 -9.98 6.71
C ASN A 245 16.46 -9.75 6.44
N PHE A 246 16.12 -8.65 5.75
CA PHE A 246 14.74 -8.24 5.45
C PHE A 246 14.44 -8.19 3.96
N ILE A 247 15.45 -8.38 3.10
CA ILE A 247 15.26 -8.42 1.65
C ILE A 247 15.88 -9.66 1.02
N GLU A 248 15.19 -10.20 0.04
CA GLU A 248 15.70 -11.15 -0.93
C GLU A 248 16.12 -10.38 -2.18
N VAL A 249 17.33 -10.63 -2.67
CA VAL A 249 17.87 -9.99 -3.88
C VAL A 249 18.18 -11.05 -4.93
N SER A 250 17.59 -10.89 -6.11
CA SER A 250 17.81 -11.79 -7.25
C SER A 250 18.09 -11.04 -8.54
N THR A 251 18.76 -11.69 -9.49
CA THR A 251 18.97 -11.16 -10.84
C THR A 251 17.92 -11.74 -11.78
N CYS A 252 17.25 -10.88 -12.54
CA CYS A 252 16.30 -11.31 -13.57
C CYS A 252 16.89 -11.02 -14.95
N ASN A 253 17.04 -12.07 -15.76
CA ASN A 253 17.51 -11.99 -17.15
C ASN A 253 16.35 -11.86 -18.16
N LYS A 254 15.09 -11.86 -17.70
CA LYS A 254 13.93 -11.68 -18.56
C LYS A 254 13.65 -10.19 -18.76
N THR A 255 13.29 -9.82 -19.98
CA THR A 255 12.57 -8.57 -20.25
C THR A 255 11.27 -8.64 -19.47
N ILE A 256 11.10 -7.78 -18.46
CA ILE A 256 9.83 -7.70 -17.73
C ILE A 256 8.79 -7.19 -18.71
N GLU A 257 7.79 -8.02 -19.01
CA GLU A 257 6.53 -7.53 -19.57
C GLU A 257 5.90 -6.67 -18.48
N PHE A 258 6.05 -5.35 -18.66
CA PHE A 258 5.37 -4.36 -17.84
C PHE A 258 3.89 -4.67 -17.88
N ILE A 259 3.22 -4.71 -16.73
CA ILE A 259 1.76 -4.70 -16.68
C ILE A 259 1.35 -3.38 -17.37
N PRO A 260 0.80 -3.43 -18.60
CA PRO A 260 0.30 -2.24 -19.24
C PRO A 260 -1.03 -1.92 -18.58
N PHE A 261 -1.26 -0.63 -18.38
CA PHE A 261 -2.56 -0.03 -18.07
C PHE A 261 -3.73 -0.83 -18.68
N LEU A 262 -4.63 -1.33 -17.83
CA LEU A 262 -6.00 -1.66 -18.19
C LEU A 262 -6.92 -1.08 -17.12
#